data_AF-A0A7K5E3V9-F1
#
_entry.id   AF-A0A7K5E3V9-F1
#
_cell.length_a   1.000
_cell.length_b   1.000
_cell.length_c   1.000
_cell.angle_alpha   90.00
_cell.angle_beta   90.00
_cell.angle_gamma   90.00
#
_symmetry.space_group_name_H-M   'P 1'
#
loop_
_entity.id
_entity.type
_entity.pdbx_description
1 polymer ?
#
loop_
_entity_poly.entity_id
_entity_poly.type
_entity_poly.pdbx_seq_one_letter_code
_entity_poly.pdbx_strand_id
1 'polypeptide(L)'
;SLLELHKRRKALSEPEVRYYLRQTILGCQYLHSHRVIHRDLKLGNLFLSDDMEVKIGDFGLATKVEYDGERKKTLCGTPNYIAPEVLGKKGHSFEVDIWSIGCIMYTLLVGKPPFETSCLKDTYIRIKKNEYTIPKHINPVAASLIQKMLRSDPATRPTIDELLNDEFFTSGYLPSRLPTSCLTMAPRFSLAPSAVELGGRKPLTALNKGLDSPAQEPLPDKEEVAGLREVGDAVSCHLADMLQQLTAVNAAKPSERAAVRQEEAEDPACIPIFWVSKWVDYSDKYGLGYQLCDNSVGVLFNDSTRLIMYNDGDNLQYIEQNNTESYFTVRSYPSALNKKITLLKYFRNYMSEHLLKAGANITPREGDELARLPYLCTWFRTRSAIILHLSNGTVQINFFQDHTKVILCPLMAAVTYIDEKRDFRTYKLSLIEEHGCCRELASRLRYARTMVEKLLSSKSGSGRMKSST
;
A
#
# COMPACT_ATOMS: atom_id res chain seq x y z
N SER A 1 5.63 9.97 -7.83
CA SER A 1 5.00 9.59 -9.12
C SER A 1 4.82 8.08 -9.18
N LEU A 2 3.97 7.60 -10.10
CA LEU A 2 3.76 6.17 -10.36
C LEU A 2 5.06 5.43 -10.69
N LEU A 3 6.06 6.12 -11.26
CA LEU A 3 7.38 5.56 -11.51
C LEU A 3 8.05 5.05 -10.22
N GLU A 4 7.98 5.82 -9.15
CA GLU A 4 8.62 5.45 -7.87
C GLU A 4 7.88 4.28 -7.21
N LEU A 5 6.55 4.31 -7.25
CA LEU A 5 5.70 3.18 -6.84
C LEU A 5 6.11 1.90 -7.58
N HIS A 6 6.19 1.96 -8.92
CA HIS A 6 6.63 0.82 -9.72
C HIS A 6 8.05 0.38 -9.33
N LYS A 7 9.03 1.29 -9.23
CA LYS A 7 10.42 0.91 -8.91
C LYS A 7 10.51 0.04 -7.65
N ARG A 8 9.71 0.38 -6.63
CA ARG A 8 9.60 -0.34 -5.35
C ARG A 8 8.84 -1.67 -5.49
N ARG A 9 7.66 -1.63 -6.12
CA ARG A 9 6.72 -2.77 -6.14
C ARG A 9 7.00 -3.79 -7.24
N LYS A 10 7.66 -3.36 -8.31
CA LYS A 10 7.85 -4.03 -9.61
C LYS A 10 6.54 -4.23 -10.37
N ALA A 11 5.57 -4.95 -9.84
CA ALA A 11 4.25 -5.13 -10.46
C ALA A 11 3.15 -4.80 -9.45
N LEU A 12 1.99 -4.38 -9.97
CA LEU A 12 0.79 -4.05 -9.21
C LEU A 12 -0.32 -5.04 -9.55
N SER A 13 -1.27 -5.19 -8.63
CA SER A 13 -2.46 -6.01 -8.83
C SER A 13 -3.48 -5.33 -9.77
N GLU A 14 -4.37 -6.11 -10.36
CA GLU A 14 -5.40 -5.59 -11.27
C GLU A 14 -6.29 -4.50 -10.68
N PRO A 15 -6.78 -4.59 -9.42
CA PRO A 15 -7.57 -3.51 -8.84
C PRO A 15 -6.78 -2.21 -8.65
N GLU A 16 -5.48 -2.29 -8.30
CA GLU A 16 -4.60 -1.13 -8.25
C GLU A 16 -4.43 -0.51 -9.64
N VAL A 17 -4.17 -1.33 -10.67
CA VAL A 17 -4.02 -0.86 -12.05
C VAL A 17 -5.32 -0.24 -12.54
N ARG A 18 -6.47 -0.84 -12.27
CA ARG A 18 -7.80 -0.29 -12.60
C ARG A 18 -8.01 1.09 -11.97
N TYR A 19 -7.64 1.25 -10.69
CA TYR A 19 -7.73 2.52 -9.97
C TYR A 19 -6.90 3.63 -10.61
N TYR A 20 -5.60 3.37 -10.86
CA TYR A 20 -4.71 4.37 -11.44
C TYR A 20 -5.01 4.68 -12.92
N LEU A 21 -5.31 3.65 -13.72
CA LEU A 21 -5.64 3.84 -15.13
C LEU A 21 -6.95 4.58 -15.31
N ARG A 22 -7.99 4.29 -14.52
CA ARG A 22 -9.27 5.02 -14.61
C ARG A 22 -9.04 6.53 -14.48
N GLN A 23 -8.27 6.96 -13.48
CA GLN A 23 -7.95 8.37 -13.27
C GLN A 23 -7.08 8.94 -14.41
N THR A 24 -6.12 8.15 -14.90
CA THR A 24 -5.28 8.54 -16.06
C THR A 24 -6.13 8.75 -17.32
N ILE A 25 -7.09 7.86 -17.58
CA ILE A 25 -8.00 7.93 -18.72
C ILE A 25 -8.92 9.16 -18.58
N LEU A 26 -9.51 9.39 -17.41
CA LEU A 26 -10.34 10.58 -17.15
C LEU A 26 -9.55 11.89 -17.36
N GLY A 27 -8.31 11.94 -16.87
CA GLY A 27 -7.42 13.08 -17.10
C GLY A 27 -7.09 13.27 -18.58
N CYS A 28 -6.80 12.20 -19.30
CA CYS A 28 -6.53 12.26 -20.74
C CYS A 28 -7.78 12.63 -21.56
N GLN A 29 -8.95 12.15 -21.16
CA GLN A 29 -10.24 12.50 -21.76
C GLN A 29 -10.51 14.00 -21.64
N TYR A 30 -10.19 14.60 -20.49
CA TYR A 30 -10.24 16.05 -20.32
C TYR A 30 -9.27 16.79 -21.27
N LEU A 31 -8.04 16.29 -21.45
CA LEU A 31 -7.10 16.90 -22.40
C LEU A 31 -7.62 16.82 -23.84
N HIS A 32 -8.10 15.66 -24.26
CA HIS A 32 -8.61 15.42 -25.61
C HIS A 32 -9.85 16.26 -25.89
N SER A 33 -10.76 16.44 -24.92
CA SER A 33 -11.93 17.33 -25.07
C SER A 33 -11.56 18.80 -25.25
N HIS A 34 -10.38 19.21 -24.75
CA HIS A 34 -9.81 20.54 -24.97
C HIS A 34 -8.88 20.60 -26.20
N ARG A 35 -8.91 19.56 -27.04
CA ARG A 35 -8.07 19.40 -28.24
C ARG A 35 -6.57 19.38 -27.93
N VAL A 36 -6.17 18.95 -26.74
CA VAL A 36 -4.76 18.83 -26.32
C VAL A 36 -4.31 17.38 -26.42
N ILE A 37 -3.18 17.15 -27.09
CA ILE A 37 -2.48 15.85 -27.11
C ILE A 37 -1.27 15.96 -26.19
N HIS A 38 -1.10 15.02 -25.27
CA HIS A 38 0.00 15.08 -24.31
C HIS A 38 1.34 14.66 -24.93
N ARG A 39 1.36 13.56 -25.71
CA ARG A 39 2.52 13.01 -26.44
C ARG A 39 3.70 12.52 -25.61
N ASP A 40 3.58 12.52 -24.28
CA ASP A 40 4.62 12.00 -23.36
C ASP A 40 4.02 11.44 -22.07
N LEU A 41 2.87 10.76 -22.18
CA LEU A 41 2.32 10.01 -21.06
C LEU A 41 3.26 8.84 -20.73
N LYS A 42 3.72 8.82 -19.48
CA LYS A 42 4.60 7.80 -18.93
C LYS A 42 4.47 7.79 -17.41
N LEU A 43 4.93 6.72 -16.75
CA LEU A 43 4.86 6.59 -15.29
C LEU A 43 5.56 7.74 -14.55
N GLY A 44 6.58 8.36 -15.16
CA GLY A 44 7.28 9.52 -14.61
C GLY A 44 6.42 10.79 -14.56
N ASN A 45 5.45 10.92 -15.47
CA ASN A 45 4.59 12.10 -15.63
C ASN A 45 3.19 11.91 -14.99
N LEU A 46 2.98 10.79 -14.30
CA LEU A 46 1.80 10.50 -13.49
C LEU A 46 2.17 10.64 -12.01
N PHE A 47 1.78 11.73 -11.39
CA PHE A 47 2.06 12.04 -9.99
C PHE A 47 0.96 11.47 -9.08
N LEU A 48 1.31 11.20 -7.82
CA LEU A 48 0.37 10.71 -6.81
C LEU A 48 0.24 11.77 -5.71
N SER A 49 -0.99 12.10 -5.33
CA SER A 49 -1.28 12.87 -4.11
C SER A 49 -1.16 11.98 -2.86
N ASP A 50 -1.32 12.58 -1.68
CA ASP A 50 -1.33 11.87 -0.39
C ASP A 50 -2.51 10.87 -0.30
N ASP A 51 -3.58 11.09 -1.06
CA ASP A 51 -4.76 10.21 -1.21
C ASP A 51 -4.66 9.21 -2.37
N MET A 52 -3.45 9.01 -2.91
CA MET A 52 -3.17 8.12 -4.05
C MET A 52 -3.91 8.53 -5.34
N GLU A 53 -4.36 9.77 -5.47
CA GLU A 53 -4.98 10.25 -6.70
C GLU A 53 -3.93 10.55 -7.77
N VAL A 54 -4.24 10.22 -9.03
CA VAL A 54 -3.35 10.49 -10.16
C VAL A 54 -3.50 11.94 -10.63
N LYS A 55 -2.37 12.65 -10.72
CA LYS A 55 -2.29 13.97 -11.38
C LYS A 55 -1.36 13.86 -12.59
N ILE A 56 -1.86 14.22 -13.77
CA ILE A 56 -1.06 14.25 -15.02
C ILE A 56 -0.24 15.55 -15.03
N GLY A 57 1.06 15.46 -15.27
CA GLY A 57 1.95 16.61 -15.36
C GLY A 57 2.92 16.51 -16.54
N ASP A 58 3.82 17.50 -16.63
CA ASP A 58 4.82 17.64 -17.71
C ASP A 58 4.21 17.75 -19.12
N PHE A 59 3.66 18.94 -19.39
CA PHE A 59 3.10 19.31 -20.69
C PHE A 59 4.15 19.87 -21.67
N GLY A 60 5.45 19.69 -21.40
CA GLY A 60 6.52 20.27 -22.22
C GLY A 60 6.53 19.81 -23.68
N LEU A 61 5.95 18.62 -23.94
CA LEU A 61 5.77 18.06 -25.27
C LEU A 61 4.30 18.07 -25.73
N ALA A 62 3.38 18.66 -24.97
CA ALA A 62 1.97 18.71 -25.35
C ALA A 62 1.75 19.66 -26.54
N THR A 63 0.65 19.48 -27.26
CA THR A 63 0.27 20.36 -28.37
C THR A 63 -1.24 20.39 -28.56
N LYS A 64 -1.74 21.46 -29.18
CA LYS A 64 -3.16 21.61 -29.51
C LYS A 64 -3.42 21.19 -30.96
N VAL A 65 -4.53 20.50 -31.16
CA VAL A 65 -5.13 20.24 -32.48
C VAL A 65 -5.92 21.48 -32.87
N GLU A 66 -5.49 22.18 -33.91
CA GLU A 66 -6.06 23.46 -34.33
C GLU A 66 -7.36 23.26 -35.12
N TYR A 67 -7.42 22.22 -35.96
CA TYR A 67 -8.56 21.85 -36.78
C TYR A 67 -8.77 20.33 -36.82
N ASP A 68 -10.00 19.90 -37.10
CA ASP A 68 -10.34 18.48 -37.08
C ASP A 68 -9.57 17.73 -38.19
N GLY A 69 -8.94 16.61 -37.82
CA GLY A 69 -8.08 15.83 -38.72
C GLY A 69 -6.63 16.31 -38.82
N GLU A 70 -6.22 17.36 -38.09
CA GLU A 70 -4.81 17.76 -38.03
C GLU A 70 -3.94 16.61 -37.48
N ARG A 71 -2.80 16.35 -38.15
CA ARG A 71 -1.81 15.35 -37.71
C ARG A 71 -0.42 15.97 -37.59
N LYS A 72 0.17 15.90 -36.41
CA LYS A 72 1.51 16.41 -36.11
C LYS A 72 2.58 15.46 -36.64
N LYS A 73 3.71 15.99 -37.13
CA LYS A 73 4.81 15.17 -37.71
C LYS A 73 6.10 15.19 -36.90
N THR A 74 6.12 15.90 -35.77
CA THR A 74 7.29 16.02 -34.88
C THR A 74 7.61 14.67 -34.24
N LEU A 75 8.88 14.28 -34.26
CA LEU A 75 9.36 13.11 -33.51
C LEU A 75 9.62 13.54 -32.05
N CYS A 76 8.76 13.12 -31.13
CA CYS A 76 8.87 13.43 -29.70
C CYS A 76 8.31 12.28 -28.84
N GLY A 77 8.57 12.34 -27.54
CA GLY A 77 8.12 11.36 -26.55
C GLY A 77 9.25 10.46 -26.04
N THR A 78 8.96 9.74 -24.96
CA THR A 78 9.92 8.86 -24.31
C THR A 78 10.04 7.50 -25.05
N PRO A 79 11.26 6.96 -25.30
CA PRO A 79 11.46 5.79 -26.16
C PRO A 79 10.63 4.54 -25.82
N ASN A 80 10.37 4.24 -24.55
CA ASN A 80 9.59 3.06 -24.13
C ASN A 80 8.07 3.25 -24.20
N TYR A 81 7.59 4.45 -24.54
CA TYR A 81 6.16 4.83 -24.55
C TYR A 81 5.72 5.45 -25.88
N ILE A 82 6.65 5.64 -26.82
CA ILE A 82 6.40 6.27 -28.12
C ILE A 82 5.67 5.30 -29.06
N ALA A 83 4.67 5.82 -29.77
CA ALA A 83 3.88 5.04 -30.73
C ALA A 83 4.61 4.85 -32.09
N PRO A 84 4.35 3.75 -32.81
CA PRO A 84 5.06 3.41 -34.05
C PRO A 84 4.87 4.45 -35.17
N GLU A 85 3.72 5.10 -35.24
CA GLU A 85 3.41 6.15 -36.22
C GLU A 85 4.23 7.43 -36.02
N VAL A 86 4.64 7.73 -34.79
CA VAL A 86 5.52 8.86 -34.45
C VAL A 86 6.94 8.56 -34.95
N LEU A 87 7.45 7.35 -34.71
CA LEU A 87 8.75 6.89 -35.23
C LEU A 87 8.80 6.84 -36.77
N GLY A 88 7.66 6.54 -37.39
CA GLY A 88 7.50 6.50 -38.85
C GLY A 88 7.28 7.86 -39.50
N LYS A 89 7.14 8.95 -38.71
CA LYS A 89 6.76 10.30 -39.19
C LYS A 89 5.49 10.30 -40.07
N LYS A 90 4.56 9.37 -39.84
CA LYS A 90 3.33 9.20 -40.63
C LYS A 90 2.24 10.23 -40.31
N GLY A 91 2.52 11.15 -39.39
CA GLY A 91 1.51 12.00 -38.76
C GLY A 91 0.89 11.30 -37.56
N HIS A 92 0.58 12.05 -36.51
CA HIS A 92 -0.07 11.54 -35.30
C HIS A 92 -1.02 12.57 -34.68
N SER A 93 -2.05 12.08 -33.99
CA SER A 93 -3.00 12.86 -33.19
C SER A 93 -3.25 12.17 -31.84
N PHE A 94 -4.46 12.24 -31.29
CA PHE A 94 -4.87 11.73 -29.97
C PHE A 94 -4.52 10.26 -29.70
N GLU A 95 -4.50 9.41 -30.72
CA GLU A 95 -4.19 7.98 -30.66
C GLU A 95 -2.85 7.62 -30.00
N VAL A 96 -1.88 8.55 -29.96
CA VAL A 96 -0.56 8.30 -29.36
C VAL A 96 -0.65 8.22 -27.85
N ASP A 97 -1.55 8.98 -27.24
CA ASP A 97 -1.79 8.95 -25.80
C ASP A 97 -2.42 7.61 -25.41
N ILE A 98 -3.31 7.05 -26.25
CA ILE A 98 -3.89 5.71 -26.05
C ILE A 98 -2.81 4.63 -26.06
N TRP A 99 -1.88 4.70 -27.01
CA TRP A 99 -0.73 3.79 -27.04
C TRP A 99 0.12 3.90 -25.77
N SER A 100 0.45 5.12 -25.35
CA SER A 100 1.23 5.35 -24.13
C SER A 100 0.51 4.84 -22.87
N ILE A 101 -0.82 4.99 -22.78
CA ILE A 101 -1.65 4.39 -21.71
C ILE A 101 -1.58 2.85 -21.77
N GLY A 102 -1.60 2.25 -22.95
CA GLY A 102 -1.36 0.82 -23.16
C GLY A 102 0.01 0.36 -22.64
N CYS A 103 1.07 1.12 -22.93
CA CYS A 103 2.41 0.85 -22.38
C CYS A 103 2.43 0.98 -20.84
N ILE A 104 1.76 1.99 -20.28
CA ILE A 104 1.62 2.16 -18.83
C ILE A 104 0.90 0.95 -18.20
N MET A 105 -0.24 0.52 -18.76
CA MET A 105 -1.00 -0.64 -18.29
C MET A 105 -0.15 -1.91 -18.27
N TYR A 106 0.51 -2.22 -19.40
CA TYR A 106 1.41 -3.36 -19.50
C TYR A 106 2.50 -3.29 -18.44
N THR A 107 3.14 -2.13 -18.31
CA THR A 107 4.27 -1.93 -17.41
C THR A 107 3.85 -2.12 -15.95
N LEU A 108 2.69 -1.62 -15.53
CA LEU A 108 2.21 -1.79 -14.15
C LEU A 108 1.84 -3.24 -13.82
N LEU A 109 1.29 -4.01 -14.78
CA LEU A 109 0.88 -5.40 -14.57
C LEU A 109 2.05 -6.39 -14.70
N VAL A 110 2.94 -6.18 -15.67
CA VAL A 110 4.04 -7.09 -16.00
C VAL A 110 5.34 -6.73 -15.26
N GLY A 111 5.48 -5.47 -14.88
CA GLY A 111 6.64 -4.94 -14.15
C GLY A 111 7.85 -4.57 -14.99
N LYS A 112 7.70 -4.51 -16.31
CA LYS A 112 8.68 -3.94 -17.26
C LYS A 112 7.96 -3.38 -18.49
N PRO A 113 8.55 -2.44 -19.25
CA PRO A 113 7.94 -1.93 -20.46
C PRO A 113 7.82 -2.99 -21.57
N PRO A 114 6.80 -2.92 -22.44
CA PRO A 114 6.52 -3.95 -23.43
C PRO A 114 7.62 -4.13 -24.48
N PHE A 115 8.30 -3.04 -24.85
CA PHE A 115 9.29 -3.03 -25.94
C PHE A 115 10.74 -2.87 -25.46
N GLU A 116 10.97 -2.90 -24.14
CA GLU A 116 12.29 -2.65 -23.56
C GLU A 116 13.35 -3.64 -24.08
N THR A 117 14.52 -3.09 -24.43
CA THR A 117 15.72 -3.80 -24.88
C THR A 117 16.96 -3.15 -24.28
N SER A 118 18.12 -3.80 -24.43
CA SER A 118 19.41 -3.26 -23.98
C SER A 118 19.88 -2.04 -24.79
N CYS A 119 19.41 -1.85 -26.03
CA CYS A 119 19.74 -0.67 -26.82
C CYS A 119 18.49 0.00 -27.43
N LEU A 120 18.54 1.33 -27.56
CA LEU A 120 17.44 2.16 -28.09
C LEU A 120 17.05 1.82 -29.53
N LYS A 121 18.04 1.46 -30.37
CA LYS A 121 17.79 1.09 -31.77
C LYS A 121 16.89 -0.15 -31.85
N ASP A 122 17.16 -1.15 -31.01
CA ASP A 122 16.36 -2.38 -30.95
C ASP A 122 14.97 -2.13 -30.38
N THR A 123 14.85 -1.21 -29.41
CA THR A 123 13.54 -0.77 -28.87
C THR A 123 12.68 -0.21 -30.00
N TYR A 124 13.23 0.68 -30.82
CA TYR A 124 12.51 1.24 -31.97
C TYR A 124 12.16 0.18 -33.03
N ILE A 125 13.02 -0.82 -33.24
CA ILE A 125 12.73 -1.93 -34.15
C ILE A 125 11.54 -2.74 -33.61
N ARG A 126 11.53 -3.09 -32.31
CA ARG A 126 10.42 -3.80 -31.68
C ARG A 126 9.12 -3.03 -31.73
N ILE A 127 9.14 -1.72 -31.45
CA ILE A 127 7.96 -0.85 -31.56
C ILE A 127 7.41 -0.85 -32.98
N LYS A 128 8.27 -0.67 -33.99
CA LYS A 128 7.85 -0.67 -35.41
C LYS A 128 7.26 -2.01 -35.87
N LYS A 129 7.78 -3.12 -35.33
CA LYS A 129 7.26 -4.48 -35.58
C LYS A 129 6.06 -4.84 -34.68
N ASN A 130 5.77 -4.02 -33.68
CA ASN A 130 4.83 -4.30 -32.61
C ASN A 130 5.08 -5.64 -31.91
N GLU A 131 6.35 -5.88 -31.56
CA GLU A 131 6.84 -7.14 -31.00
C GLU A 131 6.97 -7.05 -29.47
N TYR A 132 6.01 -7.63 -28.76
CA TYR A 132 6.00 -7.78 -27.30
C TYR A 132 5.22 -9.04 -26.90
N THR A 133 5.43 -9.53 -25.68
CA THR A 133 4.76 -10.73 -25.16
C THR A 133 4.03 -10.42 -23.87
N ILE A 134 2.76 -10.81 -23.77
CA ILE A 134 2.00 -10.76 -22.51
C ILE A 134 2.20 -12.10 -21.79
N PRO A 135 2.70 -12.11 -20.53
CA PRO A 135 2.82 -13.35 -19.76
C PRO A 135 1.48 -14.05 -19.53
N LYS A 136 1.49 -15.39 -19.48
CA LYS A 136 0.28 -16.22 -19.30
C LYS A 136 -0.46 -16.00 -17.97
N HIS A 137 0.21 -15.45 -16.96
CA HIS A 137 -0.39 -15.16 -15.65
C HIS A 137 -1.24 -13.87 -15.64
N ILE A 138 -1.17 -13.07 -16.71
CA ILE A 138 -2.00 -11.87 -16.84
C ILE A 138 -3.41 -12.29 -17.25
N ASN A 139 -4.42 -11.74 -16.58
CA ASN A 139 -5.83 -11.99 -16.88
C ASN A 139 -6.14 -11.71 -18.36
N PRO A 140 -6.84 -12.63 -19.06
CA PRO A 140 -7.24 -12.47 -20.46
C PRO A 140 -7.98 -11.15 -20.76
N VAL A 141 -8.80 -10.65 -19.82
CA VAL A 141 -9.51 -9.37 -19.97
C VAL A 141 -8.53 -8.20 -20.00
N ALA A 142 -7.57 -8.17 -19.07
CA ALA A 142 -6.51 -7.16 -19.05
C ALA A 142 -5.61 -7.26 -20.28
N ALA A 143 -5.26 -8.48 -20.70
CA ALA A 143 -4.46 -8.74 -21.89
C ALA A 143 -5.15 -8.25 -23.17
N SER A 144 -6.46 -8.48 -23.29
CA SER A 144 -7.30 -8.00 -24.40
C SER A 144 -7.26 -6.48 -24.51
N LEU A 145 -7.44 -5.76 -23.40
CA LEU A 145 -7.38 -4.29 -23.41
C LEU A 145 -5.98 -3.76 -23.78
N ILE A 146 -4.91 -4.37 -23.27
CA ILE A 146 -3.52 -4.05 -23.67
C ILE A 146 -3.36 -4.20 -25.19
N GLN A 147 -3.83 -5.31 -25.76
CA GLN A 147 -3.74 -5.58 -27.20
C GLN A 147 -4.54 -4.58 -28.04
N LYS A 148 -5.72 -4.14 -27.58
CA LYS A 148 -6.53 -3.10 -28.24
C LYS A 148 -5.82 -1.75 -28.26
N MET A 149 -5.21 -1.33 -27.15
CA MET A 149 -4.48 -0.05 -27.06
C MET A 149 -3.15 -0.09 -27.83
N LEU A 150 -2.46 -1.23 -27.85
CA LEU A 150 -1.16 -1.41 -28.52
C LEU A 150 -1.30 -1.94 -29.96
N ARG A 151 -2.35 -1.56 -30.69
CA ARG A 151 -2.45 -1.85 -32.13
C ARG A 151 -1.53 -0.94 -32.95
N SER A 152 -0.85 -1.54 -33.94
CA SER A 152 0.08 -0.80 -34.82
C SER A 152 -0.61 0.25 -35.66
N ASP A 153 -1.84 -0.04 -36.11
CA ASP A 153 -2.66 0.91 -36.83
C ASP A 153 -3.43 1.80 -35.84
N PRO A 154 -3.13 3.11 -35.76
CA PRO A 154 -3.80 4.01 -34.83
C PRO A 154 -5.32 4.10 -35.02
N ALA A 155 -5.83 3.92 -36.24
CA ALA A 155 -7.27 3.99 -36.51
C ALA A 155 -8.06 2.82 -35.92
N THR A 156 -7.37 1.74 -35.54
CA THR A 156 -7.99 0.53 -34.97
C THR A 156 -7.92 0.48 -33.45
N ARG A 157 -7.27 1.46 -32.81
CA ARG A 157 -7.25 1.63 -31.35
C ARG A 157 -8.59 2.19 -30.88
N PRO A 158 -9.05 1.85 -29.66
CA PRO A 158 -10.21 2.50 -29.07
C PRO A 158 -9.95 3.99 -28.86
N THR A 159 -11.00 4.79 -28.95
CA THR A 159 -10.99 6.20 -28.52
C THR A 159 -10.91 6.30 -27.00
N ILE A 160 -10.55 7.47 -26.49
CA ILE A 160 -10.42 7.69 -25.04
C ILE A 160 -11.75 7.44 -24.30
N ASP A 161 -12.88 7.79 -24.91
CA ASP A 161 -14.23 7.62 -24.35
C ASP A 161 -14.67 6.15 -24.29
N GLU A 162 -14.14 5.30 -25.19
CA GLU A 162 -14.46 3.87 -25.22
C GLU A 162 -13.71 3.08 -24.14
N LEU A 163 -12.55 3.57 -23.67
CA LEU A 163 -11.70 2.80 -22.75
C LEU A 163 -12.39 2.46 -21.43
N LEU A 164 -13.14 3.39 -20.83
CA LEU A 164 -13.81 3.15 -19.54
C LEU A 164 -15.00 2.18 -19.65
N ASN A 165 -15.48 1.91 -20.86
CA ASN A 165 -16.53 0.93 -21.14
C ASN A 165 -15.97 -0.48 -21.42
N ASP A 166 -14.64 -0.64 -21.44
CA ASP A 166 -14.04 -1.96 -21.61
C ASP A 166 -14.28 -2.87 -20.41
N GLU A 167 -14.41 -4.17 -20.66
CA GLU A 167 -14.65 -5.21 -19.67
C GLU A 167 -13.66 -5.15 -18.50
N PHE A 168 -12.41 -4.72 -18.75
CA PHE A 168 -11.42 -4.55 -17.69
C PHE A 168 -11.90 -3.61 -16.58
N PHE A 169 -12.65 -2.55 -16.91
CA PHE A 169 -13.18 -1.58 -15.96
C PHE A 169 -14.58 -1.94 -15.45
N THR A 170 -15.42 -2.60 -16.26
CA THR A 170 -16.83 -2.86 -15.90
C THR A 170 -17.03 -4.16 -15.10
N SER A 171 -16.13 -5.14 -15.21
CA SER A 171 -16.35 -6.50 -14.69
C SER A 171 -15.47 -6.87 -13.49
N GLY A 172 -14.68 -5.95 -12.95
CA GLY A 172 -13.78 -6.21 -11.83
C GLY A 172 -13.88 -5.19 -10.70
N TYR A 173 -13.37 -5.56 -9.52
CA TYR A 173 -13.38 -4.65 -8.36
C TYR A 173 -12.53 -3.40 -8.62
N LEU A 174 -13.18 -2.24 -8.61
CA LEU A 174 -12.54 -0.94 -8.64
C LEU A 174 -12.59 -0.36 -7.23
N PRO A 175 -11.45 -0.21 -6.54
CA PRO A 175 -11.45 0.42 -5.22
C PRO A 175 -11.83 1.91 -5.36
N SER A 176 -12.60 2.43 -4.40
CA SER A 176 -12.93 3.87 -4.33
C SER A 176 -11.72 4.70 -3.89
N ARG A 177 -10.85 4.12 -3.07
CA ARG A 177 -9.59 4.70 -2.59
C ARG A 177 -8.56 3.59 -2.37
N LEU A 178 -7.29 3.91 -2.57
CA LEU A 178 -6.18 3.04 -2.16
C LEU A 178 -5.46 3.62 -0.93
N PRO A 179 -5.10 2.78 0.05
CA PRO A 179 -4.34 3.24 1.21
C PRO A 179 -2.90 3.55 0.82
N THR A 180 -2.27 4.50 1.52
CA THR A 180 -0.88 4.91 1.23
C THR A 180 0.14 3.80 1.40
N SER A 181 -0.19 2.74 2.15
CA SER A 181 0.61 1.51 2.24
C SER A 181 0.85 0.85 0.88
N CYS A 182 0.01 1.11 -0.13
CA CYS A 182 0.19 0.63 -1.50
C CYS A 182 1.53 1.05 -2.12
N LEU A 183 2.13 2.15 -1.63
CA LEU A 183 3.45 2.63 -2.07
C LEU A 183 4.58 1.62 -1.82
N THR A 184 4.42 0.71 -0.86
CA THR A 184 5.46 -0.25 -0.45
C THR A 184 4.96 -1.70 -0.46
N MET A 185 3.69 -1.94 -0.14
CA MET A 185 3.10 -3.28 0.00
C MET A 185 1.80 -3.44 -0.77
N ALA A 186 1.43 -4.70 -1.08
CA ALA A 186 0.22 -4.98 -1.84
C ALA A 186 -0.99 -4.78 -0.92
N PRO A 187 -2.03 -4.06 -1.35
CA PRO A 187 -3.31 -4.05 -0.65
C PRO A 187 -3.96 -5.44 -0.68
N ARG A 188 -4.80 -5.72 0.31
CA ARG A 188 -5.51 -7.00 0.46
C ARG A 188 -6.90 -6.90 -0.14
N PHE A 189 -7.07 -7.43 -1.34
CA PHE A 189 -8.38 -7.49 -2.01
C PHE A 189 -9.19 -8.74 -1.67
N SER A 190 -8.63 -9.70 -0.94
CA SER A 190 -9.29 -10.96 -0.57
C SER A 190 -10.51 -10.81 0.35
N LEU A 191 -10.73 -9.61 0.90
CA LEU A 191 -11.87 -9.25 1.76
C LEU A 191 -12.87 -8.31 1.08
N ALA A 192 -12.60 -7.89 -0.17
CA ALA A 192 -13.56 -7.07 -0.91
C ALA A 192 -14.80 -7.91 -1.22
N PRO A 193 -16.04 -7.39 -1.06
CA PRO A 193 -17.22 -8.07 -1.52
C PRO A 193 -17.01 -8.39 -2.99
N SER A 194 -16.99 -9.69 -3.33
CA SER A 194 -17.07 -10.11 -4.71
C SER A 194 -18.34 -9.48 -5.28
N ALA A 195 -18.18 -8.46 -6.13
CA ALA A 195 -19.27 -7.81 -6.87
C ALA A 195 -20.03 -8.78 -7.81
N VAL A 196 -19.72 -10.08 -7.72
CA VAL A 196 -20.26 -11.19 -8.51
C VAL A 196 -21.39 -11.92 -7.77
N GLU A 197 -21.69 -11.65 -6.49
CA GLU A 197 -22.77 -12.33 -5.76
C GLU A 197 -24.12 -11.59 -5.70
N LEU A 198 -24.51 -10.88 -6.77
CA LEU A 198 -25.87 -10.31 -6.89
C LEU A 198 -26.79 -11.04 -7.87
N GLY A 199 -26.40 -12.21 -8.38
CA GLY A 199 -27.28 -13.03 -9.21
C GLY A 199 -26.96 -14.51 -9.11
N GLY A 200 -27.65 -15.25 -8.22
CA GLY A 200 -27.62 -16.71 -8.31
C GLY A 200 -27.87 -17.56 -7.07
N ARG A 201 -28.18 -17.01 -5.89
CA ARG A 201 -28.52 -17.86 -4.73
C ARG A 201 -29.99 -18.26 -4.76
N LYS A 202 -30.27 -19.46 -5.29
CA LYS A 202 -31.54 -20.17 -5.06
C LYS A 202 -31.57 -20.69 -3.60
N PRO A 203 -32.71 -20.65 -2.89
CA PRO A 203 -32.79 -21.07 -1.49
C PRO A 203 -32.40 -22.55 -1.29
N LEU A 204 -31.71 -22.79 -0.17
CA LEU A 204 -31.19 -24.08 0.29
C LEU A 204 -32.30 -25.02 0.83
N THR A 205 -33.36 -25.23 0.06
CA THR A 205 -34.44 -26.19 0.35
C THR A 205 -34.67 -27.20 -0.79
N ALA A 206 -33.87 -27.13 -1.86
CA ALA A 206 -34.00 -27.98 -3.05
C ALA A 206 -32.93 -29.08 -3.20
N LEU A 207 -32.12 -29.38 -2.18
CA LEU A 207 -31.02 -30.37 -2.29
C LEU A 207 -31.04 -31.51 -1.24
N ASN A 208 -32.11 -31.66 -0.46
CA ASN A 208 -32.30 -32.86 0.37
C ASN A 208 -33.13 -33.90 -0.37
N LYS A 209 -32.49 -34.69 -1.24
CA LYS A 209 -32.91 -36.06 -1.57
C LYS A 209 -31.70 -36.90 -2.01
N GLY A 210 -31.47 -38.00 -1.30
CA GLY A 210 -30.78 -39.18 -1.84
C GLY A 210 -29.42 -39.48 -1.22
N LEU A 211 -29.37 -40.55 -0.43
CA LEU A 211 -28.15 -41.26 -0.05
C LEU A 211 -27.44 -41.82 -1.29
N ASP A 212 -26.10 -41.74 -1.29
CA ASP A 212 -25.18 -42.87 -1.51
C ASP A 212 -23.76 -42.33 -1.83
N SER A 213 -22.78 -42.69 -0.99
CA SER A 213 -21.35 -42.52 -1.28
C SER A 213 -20.88 -43.60 -2.27
N PRO A 214 -19.87 -43.31 -3.11
CA PRO A 214 -18.55 -43.86 -2.76
C PRO A 214 -17.33 -42.96 -3.08
N ALA A 215 -16.31 -43.16 -2.25
CA ALA A 215 -14.86 -42.91 -2.38
C ALA A 215 -14.34 -41.96 -3.48
N GLN A 216 -13.59 -40.92 -3.06
CA GLN A 216 -12.69 -40.14 -3.91
C GLN A 216 -11.23 -40.31 -3.49
N GLU A 217 -10.40 -40.62 -4.49
CA GLU A 217 -8.94 -40.73 -4.47
C GLU A 217 -8.23 -39.41 -4.08
N PRO A 218 -6.98 -39.45 -3.59
CA PRO A 218 -6.27 -38.25 -3.17
C PRO A 218 -5.70 -37.47 -4.37
N LEU A 219 -6.03 -36.17 -4.42
CA LEU A 219 -5.47 -35.20 -5.36
C LEU A 219 -4.03 -34.79 -4.95
N PRO A 220 -3.13 -34.52 -5.91
CA PRO A 220 -1.72 -34.26 -5.63
C PRO A 220 -1.46 -32.84 -5.12
N ASP A 221 -0.49 -32.75 -4.20
CA ASP A 221 0.06 -31.51 -3.64
C ASP A 221 0.54 -30.55 -4.74
N LYS A 222 -0.03 -29.35 -4.79
CA LYS A 222 0.54 -28.21 -5.51
C LYS A 222 1.07 -27.22 -4.49
N GLU A 223 2.37 -27.30 -4.24
CA GLU A 223 3.13 -26.23 -3.60
C GLU A 223 3.13 -24.99 -4.51
N GLU A 224 2.31 -23.99 -4.18
CA GLU A 224 2.50 -22.64 -4.71
C GLU A 224 3.68 -21.99 -3.99
N VAL A 225 4.85 -22.04 -4.63
CA VAL A 225 6.04 -21.29 -4.21
C VAL A 225 5.83 -19.81 -4.56
N ALA A 226 5.13 -19.09 -3.69
CA ALA A 226 5.06 -17.64 -3.73
C ALA A 226 6.40 -17.06 -3.25
N GLY A 227 7.04 -16.27 -4.11
CA GLY A 227 8.37 -15.72 -3.90
C GLY A 227 8.54 -15.00 -2.57
N LEU A 228 9.46 -15.51 -1.76
CA LEU A 228 9.97 -14.90 -0.54
C LEU A 228 10.53 -13.49 -0.86
N ARG A 229 9.91 -12.45 -0.31
CA ARG A 229 10.54 -11.13 -0.16
C ARG A 229 11.01 -10.98 1.28
N GLU A 230 12.28 -10.61 1.44
CA GLU A 230 12.88 -10.28 2.73
C GLU A 230 12.24 -9.01 3.31
N VAL A 231 11.29 -9.17 4.23
CA VAL A 231 10.65 -8.08 5.00
C VAL A 231 11.66 -7.35 5.92
N GLY A 232 12.82 -7.97 6.20
CA GLY A 232 13.83 -7.47 7.13
C GLY A 232 14.44 -6.11 6.77
N ASP A 233 14.76 -5.90 5.48
CA ASP A 233 15.46 -4.69 5.01
C ASP A 233 14.57 -3.44 5.04
N ALA A 234 13.29 -3.58 4.66
CA ALA A 234 12.35 -2.45 4.61
C ALA A 234 12.01 -1.90 6.01
N VAL A 235 11.98 -2.74 7.04
CA VAL A 235 11.73 -2.27 8.41
C VAL A 235 12.94 -1.53 8.98
N SER A 236 14.15 -1.81 8.48
CA SER A 236 15.38 -1.13 8.90
C SER A 236 15.46 0.29 8.34
N CYS A 237 15.13 0.49 7.07
CA CYS A 237 15.15 1.83 6.46
C CYS A 237 14.13 2.78 7.12
N HIS A 238 12.93 2.30 7.45
CA HIS A 238 11.89 3.12 8.09
C HIS A 238 12.33 3.74 9.43
N LEU A 239 13.08 3.01 10.26
CA LEU A 239 13.55 3.53 11.54
C LEU A 239 14.67 4.57 11.36
N ALA A 240 15.54 4.39 10.36
CA ALA A 240 16.58 5.36 10.04
C ALA A 240 15.96 6.67 9.51
N ASP A 241 14.99 6.57 8.61
CA ASP A 241 14.23 7.72 8.09
C ASP A 241 13.50 8.45 9.22
N MET A 242 12.83 7.70 10.12
CA MET A 242 12.17 8.28 11.29
C MET A 242 13.15 9.03 12.20
N LEU A 243 14.34 8.46 12.43
CA LEU A 243 15.36 9.10 13.25
C LEU A 243 15.86 10.40 12.63
N GLN A 244 16.05 10.42 11.30
CA GLN A 244 16.43 11.63 10.58
C GLN A 244 15.35 12.71 10.69
N GLN A 245 14.08 12.36 10.44
CA GLN A 245 12.93 13.26 10.57
C GLN A 245 12.81 13.85 11.98
N LEU A 246 12.90 13.01 13.02
CA LEU A 246 12.86 13.46 14.41
C LEU A 246 14.07 14.33 14.78
N THR A 247 15.24 14.06 14.19
CA THR A 247 16.45 14.86 14.44
C THR A 247 16.29 16.26 13.85
N ALA A 248 15.76 16.38 12.62
CA ALA A 248 15.48 17.66 11.98
C ALA A 248 14.48 18.51 12.79
N VAL A 249 13.32 17.93 13.15
CA VAL A 249 12.30 18.61 13.97
C VAL A 249 12.86 19.07 15.30
N ASN A 250 13.58 18.20 16.02
CA ASN A 250 14.10 18.57 17.33
C ASN A 250 15.20 19.65 17.23
N ALA A 251 16.00 19.65 16.17
CA ALA A 251 17.02 20.66 15.92
C ALA A 251 16.41 22.05 15.62
N ALA A 252 15.21 22.10 15.02
CA ALA A 252 14.47 23.33 14.77
C ALA A 252 13.91 23.99 16.04
N LYS A 253 13.99 23.32 17.20
CA LYS A 253 13.49 23.80 18.51
C LYS A 253 12.07 24.36 18.42
N PRO A 254 11.07 23.55 18.03
CA PRO A 254 9.75 24.02 17.60
C PRO A 254 8.97 24.75 18.70
N SER A 255 9.27 24.48 19.97
CA SER A 255 8.64 25.15 21.13
C SER A 255 9.30 26.48 21.55
N GLU A 256 10.40 26.87 20.91
CA GLU A 256 11.14 28.11 21.19
C GLU A 256 10.87 29.20 20.11
N ARG A 257 9.97 28.94 19.16
CA ARG A 257 9.55 29.94 18.17
C ARG A 257 8.81 31.10 18.83
N ALA A 258 9.02 32.32 18.30
CA ALA A 258 8.41 33.54 18.83
C ALA A 258 6.86 33.50 18.78
N ALA A 259 6.30 32.87 17.75
CA ALA A 259 4.88 32.59 17.62
C ALA A 259 4.69 31.14 17.18
N VAL A 260 4.15 30.32 18.07
CA VAL A 260 3.81 28.91 17.78
C VAL A 260 2.41 28.88 17.15
N ARG A 261 2.32 28.30 15.96
CA ARG A 261 1.06 28.10 15.22
C ARG A 261 0.89 26.61 14.91
N GLN A 262 0.69 25.81 15.95
CA GLN A 262 0.68 24.34 15.84
C GLN A 262 -0.46 23.83 14.95
N GLU A 263 -1.57 24.57 14.88
CA GLU A 263 -2.75 24.27 14.09
C GLU A 263 -2.44 24.26 12.58
N GLU A 264 -1.51 25.10 12.13
CA GLU A 264 -1.06 25.16 10.73
C GLU A 264 -0.24 23.92 10.33
N ALA A 265 0.26 23.17 11.33
CA ALA A 265 0.97 21.92 11.08
C ALA A 265 0.04 20.69 11.06
N GLU A 266 -1.25 20.86 11.38
CA GLU A 266 -2.22 19.77 11.39
C GLU A 266 -2.50 19.34 9.95
N ASP A 267 -2.31 18.06 9.68
CA ASP A 267 -2.60 17.46 8.38
C ASP A 267 -3.48 16.23 8.59
N PRO A 268 -4.80 16.39 8.48
CA PRO A 268 -5.72 15.28 8.57
C PRO A 268 -5.34 14.19 7.58
N ALA A 269 -4.91 14.47 6.34
CA ALA A 269 -4.63 13.45 5.33
C ALA A 269 -3.59 12.41 5.81
N CYS A 270 -2.71 12.79 6.74
CA CYS A 270 -1.69 11.93 7.34
C CYS A 270 -2.13 11.07 8.54
N ILE A 271 -3.41 11.06 8.94
CA ILE A 271 -3.90 10.20 10.04
C ILE A 271 -3.45 8.74 9.82
N PRO A 272 -2.84 8.09 10.83
CA PRO A 272 -2.32 6.73 10.69
C PRO A 272 -3.47 5.75 10.46
N ILE A 273 -3.31 4.84 9.51
CA ILE A 273 -4.30 3.79 9.22
C ILE A 273 -4.46 2.85 10.44
N PHE A 274 -3.33 2.45 11.04
CA PHE A 274 -3.30 1.53 12.18
C PHE A 274 -2.53 2.11 13.36
N TRP A 275 -3.09 1.92 14.55
CA TRP A 275 -2.41 2.13 15.83
C TRP A 275 -2.85 1.08 16.84
N VAL A 276 -2.04 0.84 17.86
CA VAL A 276 -2.37 -0.04 18.98
C VAL A 276 -3.35 0.68 19.89
N SER A 277 -4.56 0.14 19.95
CA SER A 277 -5.67 0.71 20.71
C SER A 277 -5.72 0.18 22.15
N LYS A 278 -5.28 -1.08 22.37
CA LYS A 278 -5.19 -1.74 23.68
C LYS A 278 -3.98 -2.67 23.71
N TRP A 279 -3.44 -2.95 24.88
CA TRP A 279 -2.33 -3.90 25.07
C TRP A 279 -2.37 -4.52 26.46
N VAL A 280 -1.81 -5.73 26.58
CA VAL A 280 -1.70 -6.51 27.81
C VAL A 280 -0.30 -7.11 27.85
N ASP A 281 0.48 -6.71 28.85
CA ASP A 281 1.80 -7.26 29.14
C ASP A 281 1.67 -8.50 30.03
N TYR A 282 1.85 -9.67 29.42
CA TYR A 282 1.94 -10.94 30.11
C TYR A 282 3.22 -11.69 29.70
N SER A 283 4.32 -10.93 29.58
CA SER A 283 5.60 -11.43 29.06
C SER A 283 6.39 -12.29 30.03
N ASP A 284 6.05 -12.30 31.32
CA ASP A 284 6.59 -13.24 32.30
C ASP A 284 6.29 -14.70 31.92
N LYS A 285 5.17 -14.96 31.23
CA LYS A 285 4.78 -16.31 30.80
C LYS A 285 4.64 -16.50 29.31
N TYR A 286 3.96 -15.58 28.61
CA TYR A 286 3.49 -15.85 27.24
C TYR A 286 3.95 -14.82 26.21
N GLY A 287 3.84 -13.52 26.54
CA GLY A 287 4.19 -12.44 25.62
C GLY A 287 3.30 -11.22 25.77
N LEU A 288 3.32 -10.36 24.75
CA LEU A 288 2.51 -9.13 24.71
C LEU A 288 1.31 -9.33 23.78
N GLY A 289 0.11 -9.25 24.35
CA GLY A 289 -1.13 -9.15 23.57
C GLY A 289 -1.47 -7.70 23.24
N TYR A 290 -2.03 -7.45 22.06
CA TYR A 290 -2.43 -6.12 21.61
C TYR A 290 -3.66 -6.15 20.71
N GLN A 291 -4.45 -5.09 20.74
CA GLN A 291 -5.56 -4.83 19.83
C GLN A 291 -5.23 -3.61 18.99
N LEU A 292 -5.48 -3.67 17.68
CA LEU A 292 -5.35 -2.52 16.77
C LEU A 292 -6.64 -1.70 16.72
N CYS A 293 -6.63 -0.54 16.07
CA CYS A 293 -7.78 0.34 15.97
C CYS A 293 -8.96 -0.24 15.16
N ASP A 294 -8.71 -1.22 14.28
CA ASP A 294 -9.72 -1.93 13.48
C ASP A 294 -10.38 -3.10 14.23
N ASN A 295 -10.04 -3.29 15.51
CA ASN A 295 -10.44 -4.39 16.39
C ASN A 295 -9.76 -5.74 16.13
N SER A 296 -8.87 -5.85 15.15
CA SER A 296 -8.00 -7.02 15.03
C SER A 296 -7.10 -7.16 16.27
N VAL A 297 -6.70 -8.39 16.58
CA VAL A 297 -5.93 -8.71 17.79
C VAL A 297 -4.69 -9.50 17.41
N GLY A 298 -3.56 -9.18 18.02
CA GLY A 298 -2.33 -9.92 17.85
C GLY A 298 -1.65 -10.23 19.16
N VAL A 299 -0.76 -11.22 19.12
CA VAL A 299 0.16 -11.54 20.21
C VAL A 299 1.56 -11.68 19.64
N LEU A 300 2.52 -11.01 20.26
CA LEU A 300 3.95 -11.29 20.09
C LEU A 300 4.38 -12.18 21.25
N PHE A 301 4.65 -13.45 20.95
CA PHE A 301 5.04 -14.45 21.94
C PHE A 301 6.52 -14.31 22.33
N ASN A 302 6.87 -14.83 23.51
CA ASN A 302 8.26 -14.83 24.02
C ASN A 302 9.24 -15.61 23.11
N ASP A 303 8.74 -16.57 22.32
CA ASP A 303 9.53 -17.30 21.32
C ASP A 303 9.75 -16.51 20.02
N SER A 304 9.44 -15.20 20.01
CA SER A 304 9.57 -14.28 18.87
C SER A 304 8.68 -14.63 17.66
N THR A 305 7.69 -15.51 17.84
CA THR A 305 6.62 -15.74 16.86
C THR A 305 5.44 -14.82 17.12
N ARG A 306 4.60 -14.62 16.10
CA ARG A 306 3.41 -13.77 16.20
C ARG A 306 2.20 -14.51 15.68
N LEU A 307 1.06 -14.23 16.29
CA LEU A 307 -0.23 -14.70 15.79
C LEU A 307 -1.21 -13.53 15.82
N ILE A 308 -1.92 -13.34 14.71
CA ILE A 308 -2.86 -12.25 14.50
C ILE A 308 -4.20 -12.85 14.10
N MET A 309 -5.26 -12.32 14.67
CA MET A 309 -6.65 -12.59 14.30
C MET A 309 -7.25 -11.31 13.72
N TYR A 310 -7.81 -11.43 12.53
CA TYR A 310 -8.50 -10.33 11.86
C TYR A 310 -9.79 -9.95 12.59
N ASN A 311 -10.37 -8.80 12.24
CA ASN A 311 -11.57 -8.28 12.89
C ASN A 311 -12.84 -9.11 12.64
N ASP A 312 -12.84 -9.98 11.61
CA ASP A 312 -13.88 -10.99 11.38
C ASP A 312 -13.92 -12.09 12.46
N GLY A 313 -12.87 -12.20 13.28
CA GLY A 313 -12.75 -13.17 14.36
C GLY A 313 -12.47 -14.61 13.92
N ASP A 314 -12.21 -14.85 12.63
CA ASP A 314 -11.94 -16.19 12.07
C ASP A 314 -10.61 -16.25 11.32
N ASN A 315 -10.27 -15.26 10.48
CA ASN A 315 -9.02 -15.29 9.74
C ASN A 315 -7.82 -15.12 10.68
N LEU A 316 -6.80 -15.96 10.48
CA LEU A 316 -5.57 -15.98 11.27
C LEU A 316 -4.34 -15.81 10.38
N GLN A 317 -3.36 -15.07 10.90
CA GLN A 317 -2.03 -14.98 10.31
C GLN A 317 -0.99 -15.34 11.38
N TYR A 318 -0.19 -16.37 11.09
CA TYR A 318 0.93 -16.78 11.90
C TYR A 318 2.23 -16.33 11.25
N ILE A 319 3.12 -15.71 12.03
CA ILE A 319 4.44 -15.26 11.57
C ILE A 319 5.49 -15.94 12.42
N GLU A 320 6.36 -16.70 11.78
CA GLU A 320 7.48 -17.39 12.40
C GLU A 320 8.63 -16.42 12.76
N GLN A 321 9.64 -16.92 13.48
CA GLN A 321 10.79 -16.12 13.90
C GLN A 321 11.62 -15.60 12.71
N ASN A 322 11.67 -16.37 11.61
CA ASN A 322 12.30 -15.99 10.34
C ASN A 322 11.44 -15.04 9.48
N ASN A 323 10.28 -14.60 9.99
CA ASN A 323 9.27 -13.82 9.28
C ASN A 323 8.56 -14.56 8.13
N THR A 324 8.65 -15.88 8.07
CA THR A 324 7.76 -16.67 7.20
C THR A 324 6.33 -16.53 7.70
N GLU A 325 5.41 -16.26 6.78
CA GLU A 325 4.01 -16.03 7.09
C GLU A 325 3.13 -17.17 6.58
N SER A 326 2.22 -17.61 7.42
CA SER A 326 1.23 -18.65 7.11
C SER A 326 -0.16 -18.16 7.47
N TYR A 327 -1.15 -18.48 6.63
CA TYR A 327 -2.53 -18.03 6.78
C TYR A 327 -3.44 -19.21 7.10
N PHE A 328 -4.31 -19.03 8.08
CA PHE A 328 -5.21 -20.07 8.59
C PHE A 328 -6.58 -19.45 8.93
N THR A 329 -7.51 -20.28 9.39
CA THR A 329 -8.76 -19.82 10.01
C THR A 329 -8.88 -20.40 11.42
N VAL A 330 -9.73 -19.84 12.27
CA VAL A 330 -10.01 -20.43 13.60
C VAL A 330 -10.69 -21.80 13.45
N ARG A 331 -11.30 -22.08 12.29
CA ARG A 331 -11.90 -23.38 11.95
C ARG A 331 -10.89 -24.41 11.42
N SER A 332 -9.80 -23.96 10.78
CA SER A 332 -8.82 -24.84 10.13
C SER A 332 -7.40 -24.30 10.30
N TYR A 333 -6.64 -24.97 11.17
CA TYR A 333 -5.24 -24.65 11.46
C TYR A 333 -4.48 -25.90 11.98
N PRO A 334 -3.13 -25.93 11.89
CA PRO A 334 -2.34 -27.04 12.39
C PRO A 334 -2.43 -27.22 13.92
N SER A 335 -2.58 -28.45 14.39
CA SER A 335 -2.73 -28.77 15.83
C SER A 335 -1.60 -28.22 16.72
N ALA A 336 -0.41 -28.02 16.17
CA ALA A 336 0.73 -27.38 16.83
C ALA A 336 0.43 -25.96 17.35
N LEU A 337 -0.51 -25.24 16.72
CA LEU A 337 -0.89 -23.86 17.10
C LEU A 337 -2.00 -23.78 18.17
N ASN A 338 -2.55 -24.92 18.62
CA ASN A 338 -3.67 -24.96 19.58
C ASN A 338 -3.43 -24.08 20.82
N LYS A 339 -2.24 -24.18 21.42
CA LYS A 339 -1.88 -23.41 22.62
C LYS A 339 -1.85 -21.90 22.33
N LYS A 340 -1.21 -21.49 21.22
CA LYS A 340 -1.08 -20.09 20.82
C LYS A 340 -2.43 -19.45 20.47
N ILE A 341 -3.29 -20.19 19.75
CA ILE A 341 -4.65 -19.72 19.41
C ILE A 341 -5.52 -19.59 20.66
N THR A 342 -5.39 -20.52 21.61
CA THR A 342 -6.09 -20.42 22.90
C THR A 342 -5.66 -19.18 23.67
N LEU A 343 -4.35 -18.91 23.76
CA LEU A 343 -3.83 -17.71 24.41
C LEU A 343 -4.31 -16.43 23.70
N LEU A 344 -4.30 -16.40 22.37
CA LEU A 344 -4.83 -15.29 21.58
C LEU A 344 -6.30 -14.99 21.91
N LYS A 345 -7.14 -16.04 22.03
CA LYS A 345 -8.54 -15.90 22.44
C LYS A 345 -8.67 -15.31 23.85
N TYR A 346 -7.84 -15.71 24.80
CA TYR A 346 -7.81 -15.12 26.14
C TYR A 346 -7.44 -13.63 26.12
N PHE A 347 -6.37 -13.26 25.41
CA PHE A 347 -5.99 -11.86 25.24
C PHE A 347 -7.11 -11.04 24.60
N ARG A 348 -7.74 -11.55 23.53
CA ARG A 348 -8.86 -10.91 22.85
C ARG A 348 -10.02 -10.63 23.80
N ASN A 349 -10.48 -11.66 24.52
CA ASN A 349 -11.63 -11.54 25.42
C ASN A 349 -11.32 -10.55 26.56
N TYR A 350 -10.14 -10.67 27.18
CA TYR A 350 -9.72 -9.76 28.25
C TYR A 350 -9.71 -8.29 27.79
N MET A 351 -9.06 -7.99 26.65
CA MET A 351 -9.00 -6.63 26.13
C MET A 351 -10.38 -6.09 25.72
N SER A 352 -11.26 -6.95 25.21
CA SER A 352 -12.64 -6.57 24.85
C SER A 352 -13.43 -6.13 26.07
N GLU A 353 -13.29 -6.85 27.19
CA GLU A 353 -14.10 -6.65 28.40
C GLU A 353 -13.53 -5.59 29.35
N HIS A 354 -12.20 -5.44 29.45
CA HIS A 354 -11.58 -4.72 30.58
C HIS A 354 -10.89 -3.40 30.20
N LEU A 355 -10.66 -3.14 28.92
CA LEU A 355 -9.79 -2.03 28.49
C LEU A 355 -10.51 -1.03 27.58
N LEU A 356 -10.21 0.25 27.78
CA LEU A 356 -10.68 1.34 26.92
C LEU A 356 -9.89 1.38 25.60
N LYS A 357 -10.57 1.67 24.49
CA LYS A 357 -9.97 1.78 23.17
C LYS A 357 -9.35 3.17 22.97
N ALA A 358 -8.03 3.25 22.79
CA ALA A 358 -7.37 4.52 22.44
C ALA A 358 -7.77 4.97 21.02
N GLY A 359 -8.11 6.25 20.86
CA GLY A 359 -8.56 6.81 19.58
C GLY A 359 -9.96 6.35 19.15
N ALA A 360 -10.84 5.98 20.10
CA ALA A 360 -12.20 5.50 19.81
C ALA A 360 -13.09 6.52 19.06
N ASN A 361 -12.74 7.81 19.13
CA ASN A 361 -13.41 8.91 18.44
C ASN A 361 -12.99 9.06 16.96
N ILE A 362 -11.97 8.32 16.50
CA ILE A 362 -11.52 8.38 15.11
C ILE A 362 -12.25 7.32 14.29
N THR A 363 -12.94 7.76 13.24
CA THR A 363 -13.56 6.90 12.25
C THR A 363 -12.52 6.47 11.20
N PRO A 364 -12.39 5.16 10.91
CA PRO A 364 -11.58 4.68 9.79
C PRO A 364 -12.05 5.33 8.47
N ARG A 365 -11.12 5.56 7.53
CA ARG A 365 -11.50 6.05 6.20
C ARG A 365 -11.92 4.90 5.31
N GLU A 366 -12.75 5.20 4.33
CA GLU A 366 -13.02 4.27 3.25
C GLU A 366 -11.72 3.89 2.52
N GLY A 367 -11.54 2.60 2.23
CA GLY A 367 -10.35 2.04 1.59
C GLY A 367 -9.21 1.68 2.55
N ASP A 368 -9.27 2.10 3.82
CA ASP A 368 -8.25 1.71 4.83
C ASP A 368 -8.30 0.21 5.14
N GLU A 369 -9.46 -0.44 4.94
CA GLU A 369 -9.64 -1.90 5.04
C GLU A 369 -8.81 -2.71 4.05
N LEU A 370 -8.37 -2.08 2.94
CA LEU A 370 -7.48 -2.69 1.97
C LEU A 370 -6.02 -2.69 2.45
N ALA A 371 -5.69 -1.91 3.48
CA ALA A 371 -4.34 -1.84 4.00
C ALA A 371 -3.98 -3.18 4.65
N ARG A 372 -2.76 -3.65 4.37
CA ARG A 372 -2.28 -4.89 4.98
C ARG A 372 -2.11 -4.67 6.48
N LEU A 373 -2.72 -5.55 7.26
CA LEU A 373 -2.70 -5.47 8.71
C LEU A 373 -1.26 -5.57 9.22
N PRO A 374 -0.75 -4.58 9.98
CA PRO A 374 0.58 -4.64 10.52
C PRO A 374 0.61 -5.55 11.75
N TYR A 375 1.81 -6.01 12.08
CA TYR A 375 2.05 -6.80 13.28
C TYR A 375 3.13 -6.16 14.13
N LEU A 376 3.11 -6.45 15.43
CA LEU A 376 4.12 -5.96 16.34
C LEU A 376 5.47 -6.64 16.07
N CYS A 377 6.43 -5.89 15.54
CA CYS A 377 7.80 -6.36 15.32
C CYS A 377 8.53 -6.56 16.65
N THR A 378 8.51 -5.54 17.50
CA THR A 378 9.16 -5.55 18.80
C THR A 378 8.50 -4.52 19.71
N TRP A 379 8.77 -4.64 21.01
CA TRP A 379 8.34 -3.71 22.01
C TRP A 379 9.33 -3.69 23.17
N PHE A 380 9.32 -2.60 23.93
CA PHE A 380 9.96 -2.57 25.23
C PHE A 380 9.28 -1.52 26.11
N ARG A 381 9.53 -1.62 27.40
CA ARG A 381 9.08 -0.65 28.41
C ARG A 381 10.26 0.13 28.98
N THR A 382 9.98 1.36 29.38
CA THR A 382 10.83 2.15 30.26
C THR A 382 10.09 2.39 31.57
N ARG A 383 10.62 3.25 32.45
CA ARG A 383 9.89 3.70 33.63
C ARG A 383 8.71 4.63 33.29
N SER A 384 8.75 5.28 32.13
CA SER A 384 7.81 6.35 31.78
C SER A 384 6.82 5.97 30.67
N ALA A 385 7.16 4.99 29.83
CA ALA A 385 6.37 4.66 28.66
C ALA A 385 6.56 3.20 28.20
N ILE A 386 5.59 2.73 27.42
CA ILE A 386 5.72 1.54 26.56
C ILE A 386 5.92 1.98 25.11
N ILE A 387 6.85 1.30 24.42
CA ILE A 387 7.23 1.57 23.03
C ILE A 387 6.83 0.34 22.20
N LEU A 388 6.08 0.56 21.13
CA LEU A 388 5.49 -0.46 20.28
C LEU A 388 5.90 -0.17 18.83
N HIS A 389 6.60 -1.10 18.18
CA HIS A 389 7.05 -0.94 16.79
C HIS A 389 6.35 -1.93 15.87
N LEU A 390 5.58 -1.41 14.92
CA LEU A 390 4.76 -2.17 13.98
C LEU A 390 5.51 -2.42 12.65
N SER A 391 5.15 -3.49 11.95
CA SER A 391 5.79 -3.92 10.70
C SER A 391 5.61 -2.97 9.52
N ASN A 392 4.66 -2.04 9.58
CA ASN A 392 4.52 -0.96 8.61
C ASN A 392 5.46 0.23 8.89
N GLY A 393 6.37 0.12 9.87
CA GLY A 393 7.30 1.17 10.29
C GLY A 393 6.74 2.13 11.35
N THR A 394 5.47 1.99 11.74
CA THR A 394 4.88 2.86 12.76
C THR A 394 5.51 2.59 14.13
N VAL A 395 5.90 3.66 14.83
CA VAL A 395 6.35 3.58 16.22
C VAL A 395 5.36 4.32 17.10
N GLN A 396 4.76 3.60 18.05
CA GLN A 396 3.84 4.15 19.01
C GLN A 396 4.45 4.15 20.41
N ILE A 397 4.29 5.27 21.13
CA ILE A 397 4.78 5.48 22.49
C ILE A 397 3.59 5.90 23.34
N ASN A 398 3.27 5.11 24.37
CA ASN A 398 2.21 5.43 25.32
C ASN A 398 2.86 5.76 26.66
N PHE A 399 2.67 7.00 27.14
CA PHE A 399 3.19 7.48 28.41
C PHE A 399 2.26 7.06 29.56
N PHE A 400 2.83 6.52 30.64
CA PHE A 400 2.05 5.93 31.74
C PHE A 400 1.43 6.99 32.65
N GLN A 401 2.16 8.08 32.92
CA GLN A 401 1.82 9.05 33.96
C GLN A 401 0.60 9.91 33.60
N ASP A 402 0.53 10.37 32.36
CA ASP A 402 -0.45 11.36 31.88
C ASP A 402 -1.38 10.79 30.79
N HIS A 403 -1.22 9.51 30.47
CA HIS A 403 -1.96 8.80 29.41
C HIS A 403 -1.82 9.38 27.99
N THR A 404 -0.88 10.30 27.77
CA THR A 404 -0.61 10.85 26.45
C THR A 404 0.06 9.82 25.55
N LYS A 405 -0.09 9.97 24.23
CA LYS A 405 0.44 9.02 23.25
C LYS A 405 1.02 9.74 22.04
N VAL A 406 2.07 9.16 21.49
CA VAL A 406 2.70 9.60 20.24
C VAL A 406 2.69 8.41 19.28
N ILE A 407 2.16 8.61 18.07
CA ILE A 407 2.18 7.62 16.99
C ILE A 407 2.93 8.24 15.81
N LEU A 408 4.09 7.68 15.48
CA LEU A 408 4.99 8.17 14.44
C LEU A 408 4.87 7.31 13.18
N CYS A 409 4.60 7.93 12.05
CA CYS A 409 4.57 7.28 10.75
C CYS A 409 5.71 7.82 9.86
N PRO A 410 6.76 7.02 9.57
CA PRO A 410 7.91 7.50 8.82
C PRO A 410 7.58 7.74 7.35
N LEU A 411 6.65 6.95 6.79
CA LEU A 411 6.22 7.07 5.39
C LEU A 411 5.54 8.41 5.11
N MET A 412 4.75 8.91 6.06
CA MET A 412 4.06 10.20 5.98
C MET A 412 4.85 11.35 6.59
N ALA A 413 6.03 11.06 7.15
CA ALA A 413 6.80 12.01 7.96
C ALA A 413 5.89 12.77 8.95
N ALA A 414 5.04 12.04 9.66
CA ALA A 414 3.96 12.59 10.46
C ALA A 414 3.95 12.03 11.88
N VAL A 415 3.44 12.83 12.81
CA VAL A 415 3.20 12.46 14.20
C VAL A 415 1.75 12.69 14.56
N THR A 416 1.11 11.68 15.14
CA THR A 416 -0.17 11.85 15.83
C THR A 416 0.08 11.97 17.30
N TYR A 417 -0.49 13.00 17.91
CA TYR A 417 -0.47 13.23 19.34
C TYR A 417 -1.88 13.03 19.91
N ILE A 418 -1.97 12.15 20.92
CA ILE A 418 -3.17 12.00 21.75
C ILE A 418 -2.84 12.61 23.10
N ASP A 419 -3.50 13.72 23.42
CA ASP A 419 -3.25 14.46 24.65
C ASP A 419 -4.01 13.88 25.86
N GLU A 420 -3.90 14.56 27.00
CA GLU A 420 -4.55 14.15 28.27
C GLU A 420 -6.07 14.20 28.19
N LYS A 421 -6.62 15.06 27.32
CA LYS A 421 -8.05 15.20 27.04
C LYS A 421 -8.55 14.18 26.01
N ARG A 422 -7.65 13.37 25.46
CA ARG A 422 -7.88 12.40 24.38
C ARG A 422 -8.19 13.06 23.03
N ASP A 423 -7.79 14.33 22.86
CA ASP A 423 -7.80 14.97 21.56
C ASP A 423 -6.76 14.30 20.68
N PHE A 424 -7.19 13.86 19.50
CA PHE A 424 -6.37 13.13 18.55
C PHE A 424 -6.09 14.06 17.38
N ARG A 425 -4.84 14.48 17.22
CA ARG A 425 -4.42 15.38 16.14
C ARG A 425 -3.16 14.85 15.46
N THR A 426 -3.13 14.95 14.14
CA THR A 426 -2.02 14.48 13.32
C THR A 426 -1.33 15.66 12.65
N TYR A 427 0.00 15.70 12.73
CA TYR A 427 0.81 16.80 12.26
C TYR A 427 1.91 16.30 11.32
N LYS A 428 2.17 17.02 10.23
CA LYS A 428 3.38 16.80 9.42
C LYS A 428 4.59 17.34 10.17
N LEU A 429 5.65 16.53 10.27
CA LEU A 429 6.88 16.89 10.98
C LEU A 429 7.55 18.12 10.36
N SER A 430 7.57 18.22 9.03
CA SER A 430 8.08 19.41 8.32
C SER A 430 7.28 20.68 8.61
N LEU A 431 5.97 20.59 8.83
CA LEU A 431 5.16 21.75 9.19
C LEU A 431 5.34 22.13 10.67
N ILE A 432 5.63 21.16 11.56
CA ILE A 432 6.06 21.46 12.93
C ILE A 432 7.40 22.22 12.90
N GLU A 433 8.33 21.84 12.02
CA GLU A 433 9.58 22.59 11.83
C GLU A 433 9.29 24.04 11.45
N GLU A 434 8.34 24.28 10.53
CA GLU A 434 7.99 25.60 10.00
C GLU A 434 7.15 26.47 10.94
N HIS A 435 6.19 25.88 11.67
CA HIS A 435 5.19 26.63 12.44
C HIS A 435 5.33 26.47 13.95
N GLY A 436 6.16 25.53 14.41
CA GLY A 436 6.39 25.24 15.82
C GLY A 436 5.32 24.36 16.44
N CYS A 437 5.54 23.97 17.70
CA CYS A 437 4.57 23.22 18.49
C CYS A 437 4.71 23.51 19.99
N CYS A 438 3.73 23.08 20.78
CA CYS A 438 3.73 23.24 22.23
C CYS A 438 4.92 22.51 22.89
N ARG A 439 5.29 22.95 24.10
CA ARG A 439 6.42 22.39 24.86
C ARG A 439 6.21 20.91 25.18
N GLU A 440 4.97 20.53 25.42
CA GLU A 440 4.51 19.18 25.73
C GLU A 440 4.80 18.22 24.56
N LEU A 441 4.40 18.61 23.34
CA LEU A 441 4.65 17.81 22.14
C LEU A 441 6.15 17.78 21.82
N ALA A 442 6.84 18.93 21.88
CA ALA A 442 8.29 19.00 21.65
C ALA A 442 9.09 18.11 22.62
N SER A 443 8.70 18.05 23.89
CA SER A 443 9.31 17.15 24.88
C SER A 443 9.12 15.67 24.52
N ARG A 444 7.93 15.30 24.08
CA ARG A 444 7.61 13.93 23.67
C ARG A 444 8.32 13.53 22.38
N LEU A 445 8.52 14.46 21.44
CA LEU A 445 9.31 14.24 20.22
C LEU A 445 10.80 14.03 20.52
N ARG A 446 11.37 14.76 21.49
CA ARG A 446 12.74 14.50 21.98
C ARG A 446 12.85 13.12 22.60
N TYR A 447 11.91 12.75 23.46
CA TYR A 447 11.86 11.42 24.05
C TYR A 447 11.73 10.33 22.97
N ALA A 448 10.86 10.55 21.97
CA ALA A 448 10.63 9.62 20.89
C ALA A 448 11.90 9.37 20.07
N ARG A 449 12.69 10.42 19.77
CA ARG A 449 13.99 10.27 19.09
C ARG A 449 14.89 9.29 19.84
N THR A 450 15.05 9.45 21.16
CA THR A 450 15.86 8.54 21.98
C THR A 450 15.33 7.10 21.93
N MET A 451 14.01 6.92 21.90
CA MET A 451 13.41 5.58 21.80
C MET A 451 13.64 4.94 20.43
N VAL A 452 13.59 5.72 19.35
CA VAL A 452 13.90 5.26 17.98
C VAL A 452 15.38 4.87 17.84
N GLU A 453 16.30 5.67 18.41
CA GLU A 453 17.73 5.31 18.50
C GLU A 453 17.93 3.96 19.20
N LYS A 454 17.22 3.72 20.31
CA LYS A 454 17.27 2.45 21.04
C LYS A 454 16.71 1.28 20.21
N LEU A 455 15.64 1.50 19.44
CA LEU A 455 15.11 0.48 18.52
C LEU A 455 16.16 0.08 17.47
N LEU A 456 16.85 1.06 16.87
CA LEU A 456 17.92 0.82 15.90
C LEU A 456 19.11 0.06 16.51
N SER A 457 19.58 0.48 17.69
CA SER A 457 20.73 -0.16 18.34
C SER A 457 20.44 -1.61 18.73
N SER A 458 19.21 -1.90 19.17
CA SER A 458 18.81 -3.26 19.55
C SER A 458 18.85 -4.25 18.37
N LYS A 459 18.63 -3.80 17.13
CA LYS A 459 18.74 -4.63 15.93
C LYS A 459 20.20 -4.94 15.56
N SER A 460 21.11 -3.96 15.69
CA SER A 460 22.53 -4.15 15.38
C SER A 460 23.23 -5.19 16.29
N GLY A 461 22.73 -5.41 17.51
CA GLY A 461 23.27 -6.41 18.44
C GLY A 461 22.96 -7.86 18.07
N SER A 462 21.86 -8.12 17.37
CA SER A 462 21.43 -9.49 17.00
C SER A 462 22.30 -10.13 15.92
N GLY A 463 23.12 -9.35 15.19
CA GLY A 463 24.01 -9.85 14.14
C GLY A 463 25.44 -10.19 14.61
N ARG A 464 25.81 -9.82 15.84
CA ARG A 464 27.21 -9.91 16.32
C ARG A 464 27.53 -11.14 17.20
N MET A 465 26.55 -12.02 17.44
CA MET A 465 26.71 -13.20 18.31
C MET A 465 26.87 -14.54 17.55
N LYS A 466 27.26 -14.52 16.27
CA LYS A 466 27.63 -15.73 15.52
C LYS A 466 29.01 -15.58 14.86
N SER A 467 30.05 -15.34 15.66
CA SER A 467 31.44 -15.56 15.24
C SER A 467 32.39 -15.61 16.45
N SER A 468 32.17 -16.55 17.37
CA SER A 468 33.20 -16.97 18.33
C SER A 468 32.67 -18.13 19.18
N THR A 469 32.77 -19.36 18.70
CA THR A 469 33.67 -20.40 19.24
C THR A 469 33.63 -21.60 18.32
#